data_AF-A0AAU5KKU2-F1
#
_entry.id   AF-A0AAU5KKU2-F1
#
_cell.length_a   1.000
_cell.length_b   1.000
_cell.length_c   1.000
_cell.angle_alpha   90.00
_cell.angle_beta   90.00
_cell.angle_gamma   90.00
#
_symmetry.space_group_name_H-M   'P 1'
#
loop_
_entity.id
_entity.type
_entity.pdbx_description
1 polymer ?
#
loop_
_entity_poly.entity_id
_entity_poly.type
_entity_poly.pdbx_seq_one_letter_code
_entity_poly.pdbx_strand_id
1 'polypeptide(L)'
;MVLVPTVGGEPLAGDLGGITWLYAFSGEDALGRFAVARGLGAAAPYLTVSGARLLDVAVPAMGVAAGVAVDVAGPAPFLLPPVHGIVPDAVAVDRG
;
A
#
# COMPACT_ATOMS: atom_id res chain seq x y z
N MET A 1 3.13 -12.60 -3.49
CA MET A 1 1.98 -12.16 -2.68
C MET A 1 2.48 -11.08 -1.73
N VAL A 2 1.62 -10.17 -1.33
CA VAL A 2 1.90 -9.13 -0.32
C VAL A 2 0.81 -9.15 0.74
N LEU A 3 1.15 -8.69 1.93
CA LEU A 3 0.22 -8.52 3.05
C LEU A 3 -0.23 -7.06 3.09
N VAL A 4 -1.54 -6.83 3.11
CA VAL A 4 -2.14 -5.50 3.21
C VAL A 4 -2.79 -5.39 4.59
N PRO A 5 -2.25 -4.58 5.52
CA PRO A 5 -2.85 -4.41 6.83
C PRO A 5 -4.27 -3.87 6.72
N THR A 6 -5.12 -4.28 7.65
CA THR A 6 -6.52 -3.82 7.74
C THR A 6 -6.89 -3.40 9.16
N VAL A 7 -7.80 -2.42 9.27
CA VAL A 7 -8.45 -2.03 10.53
C VAL A 7 -9.95 -1.96 10.25
N GLY A 8 -10.73 -2.69 11.04
CA GLY A 8 -12.17 -2.82 10.79
C GLY A 8 -12.52 -3.50 9.46
N GLY A 9 -11.59 -4.25 8.86
CA GLY A 9 -11.75 -4.91 7.56
C GLY A 9 -11.31 -4.08 6.36
N GLU A 10 -11.01 -2.79 6.56
CA GLU A 10 -10.59 -1.89 5.49
C GLU A 10 -9.06 -1.82 5.38
N PRO A 11 -8.48 -1.85 4.16
CA PRO A 11 -7.06 -1.66 3.94
C PRO A 11 -6.54 -0.33 4.50
N LEU A 12 -5.37 -0.38 5.14
CA LEU A 12 -4.74 0.84 5.65
C LEU A 12 -4.02 1.57 4.53
N ALA A 13 -4.27 2.87 4.48
CA ALA A 13 -3.53 3.80 3.67
C ALA A 13 -3.10 5.02 4.50
N GLY A 14 -2.14 5.79 3.99
CA GLY A 14 -1.77 7.09 4.55
C GLY A 14 -1.51 8.11 3.45
N ASP A 15 -1.82 9.37 3.71
CA ASP A 15 -1.66 10.44 2.73
C ASP A 15 -0.29 11.11 2.85
N LEU A 16 0.39 11.25 1.71
CA LEU A 16 1.67 11.97 1.62
C LEU A 16 1.81 12.58 0.23
N GLY A 17 2.07 13.88 0.18
CA GLY A 17 2.32 14.60 -1.09
C GLY A 17 1.10 14.66 -2.01
N GLY A 18 -0.12 14.64 -1.46
CA GLY A 18 -1.35 14.62 -2.25
C GLY A 18 -1.69 13.26 -2.87
N ILE A 19 -0.94 12.21 -2.52
CA ILE A 19 -1.18 10.83 -2.94
C ILE A 19 -1.59 10.02 -1.72
N THR A 20 -2.61 9.18 -1.87
CA THR A 20 -3.01 8.19 -0.87
C THR A 20 -2.20 6.91 -1.06
N TRP A 21 -1.43 6.50 -0.07
CA TRP A 21 -0.51 5.37 -0.16
C TRP A 21 -1.07 4.15 0.55
N LEU A 22 -1.46 3.13 -0.23
CA LEU A 22 -1.86 1.84 0.28
C LEU A 22 -0.64 1.10 0.83
N TYR A 23 -0.70 0.63 2.07
CA TYR A 23 0.43 -0.10 2.65
C TYR A 23 0.43 -1.56 2.20
N ALA A 24 1.61 -2.06 1.80
CA ALA A 24 1.81 -3.45 1.45
C ALA A 24 3.13 -3.96 2.05
N PHE A 25 3.14 -5.22 2.47
CA PHE A 25 4.30 -5.83 3.11
C PHE A 25 4.68 -7.14 2.44
N SER A 26 5.98 -7.39 2.32
CA SER A 26 6.52 -8.63 1.75
C SER A 26 6.32 -9.84 2.68
N GLY A 27 6.13 -9.62 3.98
CA GLY A 27 5.89 -10.66 4.95
C GLY A 27 5.52 -10.14 6.35
N GLU A 28 5.21 -11.07 7.25
CA GLU A 28 4.73 -10.76 8.60
C GLU A 28 5.75 -10.00 9.44
N ASP A 29 7.05 -10.25 9.27
CA ASP A 29 8.10 -9.51 9.99
C ASP A 29 8.16 -8.03 9.61
N ALA A 30 7.88 -7.70 8.35
CA ALA A 30 7.83 -6.32 7.88
C ALA A 30 6.54 -5.64 8.38
N LEU A 31 5.40 -6.35 8.27
CA LEU A 31 4.12 -5.89 8.79
C LEU A 31 4.15 -5.67 10.30
N GLY A 32 4.73 -6.59 11.07
CA GLY A 32 4.81 -6.53 12.53
C GLY A 32 5.61 -5.31 13.00
N ARG A 33 6.71 -4.99 12.32
CA ARG A 33 7.48 -3.76 12.57
C ARG A 33 6.64 -2.51 12.35
N PHE A 34 5.93 -2.43 11.23
CA PHE A 34 4.99 -1.34 10.97
C PHE A 34 3.89 -1.26 12.04
N ALA A 35 3.28 -2.39 12.39
CA ALA A 35 2.18 -2.45 13.33
C ALA A 35 2.59 -2.00 14.74
N VAL A 36 3.80 -2.37 15.19
CA VAL A 36 4.39 -1.87 16.44
C VAL A 36 4.63 -0.36 16.35
N ALA A 37 5.27 0.12 15.27
CA ALA A 37 5.53 1.55 15.08
C ALA A 37 4.24 2.39 15.02
N ARG A 38 3.14 1.81 14.55
CA ARG A 38 1.83 2.46 14.42
C ARG A 38 0.93 2.31 15.65
N GLY A 39 1.35 1.52 16.65
CA GLY A 39 0.56 1.24 17.85
C GLY A 39 -0.64 0.30 17.61
N LEU A 40 -0.62 -0.48 16.52
CA LEU A 40 -1.66 -1.46 16.16
C LEU A 40 -1.51 -2.81 16.88
N GLY A 41 -0.37 -3.02 17.55
CA GLY A 41 0.00 -4.29 18.16
C GLY A 41 0.59 -5.29 17.14
N ALA A 42 1.32 -6.30 17.62
CA ALA A 42 2.09 -7.21 16.76
C ALA A 42 1.22 -8.12 15.85
N ALA A 43 -0.07 -8.26 16.14
CA ALA A 43 -1.00 -9.15 15.44
C ALA A 43 -2.04 -8.37 14.61
N ALA A 44 -1.63 -7.29 13.93
CA ALA A 44 -2.52 -6.51 13.09
C ALA A 44 -3.15 -7.41 11.99
N PRO A 45 -4.50 -7.40 11.84
CA PRO A 45 -5.16 -8.15 10.77
C PRO A 45 -4.69 -7.71 9.39
N TYR A 46 -4.61 -8.64 8.45
CA TYR A 46 -4.16 -8.36 7.09
C TYR A 46 -4.88 -9.21 6.05
N LEU A 47 -4.86 -8.73 4.80
CA LEU A 47 -5.28 -9.47 3.61
C LEU A 47 -4.04 -9.91 2.82
N THR A 48 -4.08 -11.13 2.29
CA THR A 48 -3.05 -11.61 1.35
C THR A 48 -3.50 -11.34 -0.07
N VAL A 49 -2.75 -10.51 -0.80
CA VAL A 49 -3.13 -10.03 -2.13
C VAL A 49 -1.98 -10.24 -3.12
N SER A 50 -2.30 -10.42 -4.40
CA SER A 50 -1.29 -10.34 -5.46
C SER A 50 -0.80 -8.91 -5.62
N GLY A 51 0.51 -8.69 -5.66
CA GLY A 51 1.08 -7.36 -5.87
C GLY A 51 0.58 -6.70 -7.16
N ALA A 52 0.45 -7.47 -8.24
CA ALA A 52 -0.13 -6.98 -9.50
C ALA A 52 -1.59 -6.54 -9.32
N ARG A 53 -2.40 -7.34 -8.61
CA ARG A 53 -3.81 -7.00 -8.35
C ARG A 53 -3.98 -5.75 -7.49
N LEU A 54 -3.00 -5.47 -6.62
CA LEU A 54 -2.98 -4.24 -5.84
C LEU A 54 -2.87 -3.01 -6.77
N LEU A 55 -1.96 -3.07 -7.74
CA LEU A 55 -1.71 -2.00 -8.71
C LEU A 55 -2.79 -1.89 -9.79
N ASP A 56 -3.27 -3.03 -10.29
CA ASP A 56 -4.20 -3.09 -11.42
C ASP A 56 -5.67 -2.95 -11.02
N VAL A 57 -6.02 -3.21 -9.76
CA VAL A 57 -7.41 -3.25 -9.29
C VAL A 57 -7.63 -2.39 -8.06
N ALA A 58 -6.89 -2.62 -6.98
CA ALA A 58 -7.15 -1.94 -5.72
C ALA A 58 -6.89 -0.44 -5.82
N VAL A 59 -5.73 -0.04 -6.35
CA VAL A 59 -5.37 1.37 -6.58
C VAL A 59 -6.39 2.07 -7.48
N PRO A 60 -6.74 1.56 -8.69
CA PRO A 60 -7.76 2.18 -9.52
C PRO A 60 -9.14 2.32 -8.85
N ALA A 61 -9.52 1.37 -8.00
CA ALA A 61 -10.80 1.39 -7.31
C ALA A 61 -10.91 2.49 -6.23
N MET A 62 -9.78 3.09 -5.79
CA MET A 62 -9.81 4.15 -4.77
C MET A 62 -10.37 5.48 -5.29
N GLY A 63 -10.44 5.69 -6.61
CA GLY A 63 -11.00 6.89 -7.21
C GLY A 63 -10.22 8.19 -6.92
N VAL A 64 -9.03 8.08 -6.34
CA VAL A 64 -8.11 9.18 -6.01
C VAL A 64 -6.71 8.87 -6.53
N ALA A 65 -5.82 9.85 -6.54
CA ALA A 65 -4.40 9.63 -6.81
C ALA A 65 -3.81 8.71 -5.73
N ALA A 66 -3.61 7.42 -6.07
CA ALA A 66 -3.20 6.41 -5.09
C ALA A 66 -1.97 5.61 -5.52
N GLY A 67 -1.01 5.43 -4.62
CA GLY A 67 0.18 4.62 -4.83
C GLY A 67 0.25 3.46 -3.83
N VAL A 68 1.29 2.64 -3.94
CA VAL A 68 1.59 1.59 -2.95
C VAL A 68 2.89 1.89 -2.23
N ALA A 69 2.85 1.90 -0.91
CA ALA A 69 4.03 2.01 -0.06
C ALA A 69 4.39 0.63 0.48
N VAL A 70 5.58 0.13 0.13
CA VAL A 70 6.01 -1.24 0.41
C VAL A 70 7.01 -1.26 1.56
N ASP A 71 6.79 -2.17 2.52
CA ASP A 71 7.68 -2.45 3.66
C ASP A 71 8.09 -1.19 4.46
N VAL A 72 7.13 -0.27 4.63
CA VAL A 72 7.30 0.94 5.47
C VAL A 72 7.71 0.54 6.89
N ALA A 73 8.61 1.31 7.51
CA ALA A 73 9.28 0.97 8.78
C ALA A 73 10.24 -0.24 8.72
N GLY A 74 10.52 -0.76 7.51
CA GLY A 74 11.57 -1.73 7.24
C GLY A 74 12.92 -1.09 6.90
N PRO A 75 13.96 -1.92 6.63
CA PRO A 75 15.31 -1.46 6.28
C PRO A 75 15.43 -0.95 4.84
N ALA A 76 14.50 -1.32 3.95
CA ALA A 76 14.51 -0.95 2.54
C ALA A 76 13.08 -0.66 2.03
N PRO A 77 12.38 0.34 2.60
CA PRO A 77 11.06 0.71 2.15
C PRO A 77 11.15 1.33 0.74
N PHE A 78 10.13 1.11 -0.08
CA PHE A 78 10.04 1.77 -1.39
C PHE A 78 8.59 2.14 -1.74
N LEU A 79 8.46 3.07 -2.66
CA LEU A 79 7.18 3.59 -3.14
C LEU A 79 6.97 3.18 -4.60
N LEU A 80 5.75 2.77 -4.91
CA LEU A 80 5.24 2.56 -6.26
C LEU A 80 4.22 3.67 -6.54
N PRO A 81 4.64 4.80 -7.11
CA PRO A 81 3.76 5.94 -7.34
C PRO A 81 2.73 5.67 -8.45
N PRO A 82 1.60 6.41 -8.47
CA PRO A 82 0.59 6.32 -9.53
C PRO A 82 1.06 6.98 -10.84
N VAL A 83 2.05 6.40 -11.50
CA VAL A 83 2.58 6.89 -12.78
C VAL A 83 2.50 5.84 -13.86
N HIS A 84 2.68 6.24 -15.12
CA HIS A 84 2.71 5.33 -16.25
C HIS A 84 3.74 4.22 -16.06
N GLY A 85 3.36 3.00 -16.42
CA GLY A 85 4.20 1.80 -16.27
C GLY A 85 4.22 1.21 -14.86
N ILE A 86 3.57 1.86 -13.87
CA ILE A 86 3.36 1.31 -12.52
C ILE A 86 1.88 1.01 -12.26
N VAL A 87 1.00 1.95 -12.61
CA VAL A 87 -0.47 1.78 -12.51
C VAL A 87 -1.11 1.89 -13.89
N PRO A 88 -2.35 1.42 -14.08
CA PRO A 88 -3.07 1.63 -15.32
C PRO A 88 -3.16 3.12 -15.72
N ASP A 89 -3.00 3.39 -17.01
CA ASP A 89 -3.03 4.72 -17.63
C ASP A 89 -4.21 5.61 -17.20
N ALA A 90 -5.37 5.00 -16.90
CA ALA A 90 -6.58 5.72 -16.51
C ALA A 90 -6.45 6.44 -15.16
N VAL A 91 -5.50 6.05 -14.30
CA VAL A 91 -5.32 6.59 -12.95
C VAL A 91 -3.92 7.15 -12.68
N ALA A 92 -3.07 7.18 -13.71
CA ALA A 92 -1.73 7.74 -13.61
C ALA A 92 -1.76 9.29 -13.57
N VAL A 93 -0.99 9.89 -12.66
CA VAL A 93 -1.03 11.34 -12.35
C VAL A 93 0.05 12.16 -13.05
N ASP A 94 0.97 11.51 -13.76
CA ASP A 94 2.07 12.13 -14.51
C ASP A 94 1.65 12.60 -15.92
N ARG A 95 0.35 12.55 -16.24
CA ARG A 95 -0.23 13.23 -17.41
C ARG A 95 -0.46 14.71 -17.07
N GLY A 96 0.64 15.45 -16.96
CA GLY A 96 0.68 16.92 -16.94
C GLY A 96 1.17 17.46 -18.27
#